data_AF-J9E9K2-F1
#
_entry.id   AF-J9E9K2-F1
#
_cell.length_a   1.000
_cell.length_b   1.000
_cell.length_c   1.000
_cell.angle_alpha   90.00
_cell.angle_beta   90.00
_cell.angle_gamma   90.00
#
_symmetry.space_group_name_H-M   'P 1'
#
loop_
_entity.id
_entity.type
_entity.pdbx_description
1 polymer ?
#
loop_
_entity_poly.entity_id
_entity_poly.type
_entity_poly.pdbx_seq_one_letter_code
_entity_poly.pdbx_strand_id
1 'polypeptide(L)'
;MLAQDFLKKDDRGFLPTSSSKSAFCFGLLVIVKFLRCIGIFIIDILAKQVHVVGLLWFFKLVASCILIPFQKPFNHGKSLKRVLGIRIVQLALWNCLIEVIWFYGITFCGPLRSILVFEQSPSVIMAALLTLLKGSNSSSKTRGVIALMLGYLSLILMDSDATVESNH
;
A
#
# COMPACT_ATOMS: atom_id res chain seq x y z
N MET A 1 20.55 1.87 -15.99
CA MET A 1 20.44 0.74 -16.95
C MET A 1 19.80 -0.48 -16.26
N LEU A 2 18.62 -0.33 -15.63
CA LEU A 2 18.03 -1.34 -14.72
C LEU A 2 16.57 -1.71 -15.02
N ALA A 3 15.95 -1.11 -16.05
CA ALA A 3 14.53 -1.34 -16.37
C ALA A 3 14.32 -2.37 -17.49
N GLN A 4 15.37 -2.71 -18.26
CA GLN A 4 15.25 -3.63 -19.39
C GLN A 4 15.45 -5.11 -18.99
N ASP A 5 16.14 -5.38 -17.88
CA ASP A 5 16.33 -6.75 -17.38
C ASP A 5 15.09 -7.32 -16.70
N PHE A 6 14.17 -6.48 -16.20
CA PHE A 6 12.91 -6.93 -15.63
C PHE A 6 11.88 -7.38 -16.69
N LEU A 7 12.08 -7.04 -17.97
CA LEU A 7 11.11 -7.29 -19.03
C LEU A 7 11.47 -8.50 -19.91
N LYS A 8 12.64 -9.12 -19.73
CA LYS A 8 13.20 -10.12 -20.66
C LYS A 8 13.34 -11.53 -20.06
N LYS A 9 12.52 -11.94 -19.09
CA LYS A 9 12.39 -13.38 -18.76
C LYS A 9 11.20 -13.71 -17.84
N ASP A 10 9.99 -13.61 -18.37
CA ASP A 10 8.82 -14.27 -17.76
C ASP A 10 8.40 -15.52 -18.57
N ASP A 11 9.37 -16.20 -19.18
CA ASP A 11 9.25 -17.59 -19.64
C ASP A 11 9.49 -18.57 -18.48
N ARG A 12 8.84 -18.32 -17.34
CA ARG A 12 8.63 -19.36 -16.33
C ARG A 12 7.22 -19.86 -16.54
N GLY A 13 7.11 -20.87 -17.40
CA GLY A 13 5.96 -21.75 -17.41
C GLY A 13 5.57 -22.08 -15.97
N PHE A 14 4.27 -22.12 -15.71
CA PHE A 14 3.67 -22.63 -14.49
C PHE A 14 4.21 -24.05 -14.23
N LEU A 15 5.38 -24.18 -13.63
CA LEU A 15 5.85 -25.43 -13.08
C LEU A 15 4.97 -25.68 -11.85
N PRO A 16 4.20 -26.78 -11.81
CA PRO A 16 3.40 -27.14 -10.66
C PRO A 16 4.36 -27.40 -9.51
N THR A 17 4.57 -26.38 -8.68
CA THR A 17 5.47 -26.46 -7.55
C THR A 17 4.72 -27.20 -6.46
N SER A 18 5.11 -28.47 -6.24
CA SER A 18 4.72 -29.38 -5.15
C SER A 18 3.72 -28.81 -4.11
N SER A 19 2.52 -29.39 -4.15
CA SER A 19 1.23 -28.90 -3.63
C SER A 19 1.23 -28.34 -2.19
N SER A 20 2.00 -28.89 -1.23
CA SER A 20 1.87 -28.47 0.18
C SER A 20 2.50 -27.12 0.52
N LYS A 21 3.63 -26.75 -0.09
CA LYS A 21 4.28 -25.44 0.17
C LYS A 21 3.54 -24.30 -0.52
N SER A 22 3.02 -24.55 -1.72
CA SER A 22 2.20 -23.58 -2.46
C SER A 22 0.88 -23.31 -1.74
N ALA A 23 0.18 -24.37 -1.28
CA ALA A 23 -1.04 -24.24 -0.49
C ALA A 23 -0.82 -23.48 0.83
N PHE A 24 0.30 -23.74 1.53
CA PHE A 24 0.65 -23.00 2.75
C PHE A 24 0.95 -21.53 2.48
N CYS A 25 1.71 -21.21 1.43
CA CYS A 25 1.92 -19.83 1.01
C CYS A 25 0.62 -19.12 0.62
N PHE A 26 -0.27 -19.82 -0.11
CA PHE A 26 -1.59 -19.30 -0.46
C PHE A 26 -2.44 -19.02 0.78
N GLY A 27 -2.47 -19.96 1.74
CA GLY A 27 -3.14 -19.77 3.02
C GLY A 27 -2.57 -18.57 3.81
N LEU A 28 -1.25 -18.42 3.85
CA LEU A 28 -0.60 -17.26 4.46
C LEU A 28 -1.00 -15.93 3.78
N LEU A 29 -1.07 -15.90 2.45
CA LEU A 29 -1.52 -14.71 1.73
C LEU A 29 -2.95 -14.33 2.08
N VAL A 30 -3.85 -15.32 2.20
CA VAL A 30 -5.24 -15.10 2.63
C VAL A 30 -5.28 -14.54 4.04
N ILE A 31 -4.52 -15.13 4.98
CA ILE A 31 -4.44 -14.65 6.36
C ILE A 31 -3.94 -13.20 6.42
N VAL A 32 -2.89 -12.87 5.65
CA VAL A 32 -2.35 -11.51 5.56
C VAL A 32 -3.40 -10.53 5.02
N LYS A 33 -4.20 -10.91 4.03
CA LYS A 33 -5.30 -10.07 3.53
C LYS A 33 -6.34 -9.79 4.62
N PHE A 34 -6.80 -10.82 5.34
CA PHE A 34 -7.74 -10.65 6.44
C PHE A 34 -7.16 -9.78 7.55
N LEU A 35 -5.91 -10.00 7.96
CA LEU A 35 -5.25 -9.20 8.98
C LEU A 35 -5.13 -7.72 8.58
N ARG A 36 -4.87 -7.45 7.30
CA ARG A 36 -4.83 -6.09 6.73
C ARG A 36 -6.20 -5.42 6.81
N CYS A 37 -7.26 -6.13 6.43
CA CYS A 37 -8.64 -5.62 6.53
C CYS A 37 -9.03 -5.31 7.99
N ILE A 38 -8.75 -6.23 8.92
CA ILE A 38 -9.02 -6.04 10.34
C ILE A 38 -8.24 -4.82 10.86
N GLY A 39 -6.95 -4.69 10.50
CA GLY A 39 -6.13 -3.56 10.90
C GLY A 39 -6.70 -2.20 10.46
N ILE A 40 -7.17 -2.08 9.22
CA ILE A 40 -7.77 -0.85 8.70
C ILE A 40 -9.09 -0.53 9.42
N PHE A 41 -9.90 -1.55 9.70
CA PHE A 41 -11.15 -1.37 10.44
C PHE A 41 -10.92 -0.89 11.88
N ILE A 42 -9.94 -1.46 12.56
CA ILE A 42 -9.55 -1.03 13.91
C ILE A 42 -9.00 0.41 13.89
N ILE A 43 -8.20 0.76 12.88
CA ILE A 43 -7.69 2.13 12.71
C ILE A 43 -8.83 3.12 12.49
N ASP A 44 -9.84 2.79 11.67
CA ASP A 44 -11.02 3.64 11.45
C ASP A 44 -11.79 3.91 12.75
N ILE A 45 -12.01 2.87 13.57
CA ILE A 45 -12.67 3.00 14.87
C ILE A 45 -11.83 3.86 15.83
N LEU A 46 -10.52 3.66 15.89
CA LEU A 46 -9.62 4.45 16.74
C LEU A 46 -9.52 5.91 16.27
N ALA A 47 -9.51 6.16 14.97
CA ALA A 47 -9.44 7.51 14.40
C ALA A 47 -10.69 8.34 14.68
N LYS A 48 -11.84 7.70 14.93
CA LYS A 48 -13.07 8.38 15.39
C LYS A 48 -13.01 8.82 16.86
N GLN A 49 -12.24 8.11 17.68
CA GLN A 49 -12.14 8.34 19.14
C GLN A 49 -10.97 9.28 19.50
N VAL A 50 -9.90 9.29 18.70
CA VAL A 50 -8.64 9.99 19.01
C VAL A 50 -8.21 10.84 17.81
N HIS A 51 -7.63 12.01 18.08
CA HIS A 51 -7.05 12.87 17.04
C HIS A 51 -6.00 12.10 16.21
N VAL A 52 -6.10 12.18 14.88
CA VAL A 52 -5.30 11.40 13.90
C VAL A 52 -3.79 11.45 14.20
N VAL A 53 -3.28 12.62 14.56
CA VAL A 53 -1.86 12.84 14.89
C VAL A 53 -1.42 12.02 16.10
N GLY A 54 -2.27 11.89 17.13
CA GLY A 54 -1.97 11.10 18.33
C GLY A 54 -1.95 9.60 18.04
N LEU A 55 -2.87 9.13 17.20
CA LEU A 55 -2.91 7.74 16.75
C LEU A 55 -1.65 7.37 15.95
N LEU A 56 -1.20 8.26 15.06
CA LEU A 56 0.01 8.08 14.25
C LEU A 56 1.27 7.98 15.13
N TRP A 57 1.35 8.84 16.14
CA TRP A 57 2.44 8.83 17.11
C TRP A 57 2.48 7.52 17.91
N PHE A 58 1.33 7.06 18.40
CA PHE A 58 1.23 5.79 19.13
C PHE A 58 1.65 4.60 18.25
N PHE A 59 1.20 4.55 17.00
CA PHE A 59 1.57 3.49 16.06
C PHE A 59 3.07 3.47 15.78
N LYS A 60 3.70 4.65 15.59
CA LYS A 60 5.15 4.76 15.43
C LYS A 60 5.92 4.34 16.67
N LEU A 61 5.41 4.66 17.87
CA LEU A 61 6.01 4.25 19.12
C LEU A 61 6.02 2.72 19.23
N VAL A 62 4.87 2.08 19.05
CA VAL A 62 4.73 0.62 19.09
C VAL A 62 5.61 -0.05 18.03
N ALA A 63 5.59 0.44 16.79
CA ALA A 63 6.44 -0.09 15.72
C ALA A 63 7.93 0.05 16.05
N SER A 64 8.35 1.19 16.61
CA SER A 64 9.74 1.41 17.02
C SER A 64 10.15 0.48 18.15
N CYS A 65 9.29 0.31 19.17
CA CYS A 65 9.54 -0.62 20.28
C CYS A 65 9.71 -2.08 19.82
N ILE A 66 9.01 -2.50 18.75
CA ILE A 66 9.13 -3.86 18.19
C ILE A 66 10.35 -3.98 17.26
N LEU A 67 10.62 -2.97 16.45
CA LEU A 67 11.70 -3.01 15.45
C LEU A 67 13.09 -2.87 16.08
N ILE A 68 13.25 -2.08 17.14
CA ILE A 68 14.54 -1.89 17.84
C ILE A 68 15.15 -3.22 18.31
N PRO A 69 14.45 -4.11 19.04
CA PRO A 69 15.02 -5.40 19.46
C PRO A 69 15.26 -6.35 18.28
N PHE A 70 14.40 -6.31 17.26
CA PHE A 70 14.53 -7.18 16.09
C PHE A 70 15.72 -6.83 15.20
N GLN A 71 16.03 -5.53 15.06
CA GLN A 71 17.11 -5.04 14.20
C GLN A 71 18.53 -5.25 14.77
N LYS A 72 18.68 -5.69 16.04
CA LYS A 72 19.96 -5.79 16.77
C LYS A 72 20.96 -4.66 16.40
N PRO A 73 20.57 -3.38 16.49
CA PRO A 73 21.36 -2.26 15.96
C PRO A 73 22.71 -2.05 16.67
N PHE A 74 22.90 -2.66 17.84
CA PHE A 74 24.08 -2.46 18.70
C PHE A 74 25.22 -3.45 18.45
N ASN A 75 25.05 -4.47 17.60
CA ASN A 75 25.96 -5.62 17.59
C ASN A 75 26.87 -5.72 16.36
N HIS A 76 27.51 -4.61 15.97
CA HIS A 76 28.48 -4.43 14.86
C HIS A 76 27.91 -3.76 13.60
N GLY A 77 28.10 -2.45 13.48
CA GLY A 77 27.86 -1.70 12.25
C GLY A 77 28.85 -0.55 12.11
N LYS A 78 29.42 -0.36 10.90
CA LYS A 78 30.28 0.78 10.57
C LYS A 78 29.50 2.10 10.75
N SER A 79 30.18 3.13 11.27
CA SER A 79 29.60 4.46 11.46
C SER A 79 28.91 4.95 10.18
N LEU A 80 27.62 5.27 10.28
CA LEU A 80 26.81 5.75 9.17
C LEU A 80 27.40 7.07 8.64
N LYS A 81 27.63 7.15 7.32
CA LYS A 81 28.15 8.37 6.68
C LYS A 81 27.11 9.50 6.84
N ARG A 82 27.52 10.70 7.26
CA ARG A 82 26.64 11.86 7.51
C ARG A 82 25.70 12.18 6.34
N VAL A 83 26.17 12.01 5.11
CA VAL A 83 25.40 12.20 3.87
C VAL A 83 24.24 11.19 3.75
N LEU A 84 24.45 9.94 4.18
CA LEU A 84 23.41 8.91 4.18
C LEU A 84 22.36 9.20 5.27
N GLY A 85 22.78 9.72 6.43
CA GLY A 85 21.86 10.18 7.47
C GLY A 85 20.90 11.26 6.99
N ILE A 86 21.38 12.26 6.25
CA ILE A 86 20.52 13.32 5.68
C ILE A 86 19.47 12.73 4.72
N ARG A 87 19.88 11.80 3.84
CA ARG A 87 18.93 11.13 2.92
C ARG A 87 17.89 10.29 3.67
N ILE A 88 18.29 9.61 4.74
CA ILE A 88 17.36 8.82 5.57
C ILE A 88 16.34 9.73 6.25
N VAL A 89 16.78 10.88 6.79
CA VAL A 89 15.87 11.86 7.39
C VAL A 89 14.89 12.41 6.36
N GLN A 90 15.37 12.77 5.16
CA GLN A 90 14.50 13.22 4.07
C GLN A 90 13.47 12.15 3.68
N LEU A 91 13.89 10.89 3.55
CA LEU A 91 13.00 9.78 3.24
C LEU A 91 11.97 9.54 4.36
N ALA A 92 12.40 9.64 5.62
CA ALA A 92 11.53 9.49 6.77
C ALA A 92 10.47 10.61 6.83
N LEU A 93 10.83 11.84 6.48
CA LEU A 93 9.89 12.97 6.39
C LEU A 93 8.85 12.74 5.30
N TRP A 94 9.27 12.34 4.10
CA TRP A 94 8.34 12.00 3.02
C TRP A 94 7.42 10.85 3.39
N ASN A 95 7.96 9.80 4.00
CA ASN A 95 7.17 8.66 4.45
C ASN A 95 6.16 9.06 5.55
N CYS A 96 6.56 9.93 6.48
CA CYS A 96 5.65 10.47 7.49
C CYS A 96 4.51 11.28 6.86
N LEU A 97 4.81 12.14 5.89
CA LEU A 97 3.81 12.93 5.19
C LEU A 97 2.81 12.03 4.44
N ILE A 98 3.31 11.01 3.73
CA ILE A 98 2.46 10.01 3.05
C ILE A 98 1.56 9.27 4.04
N GLU A 99 2.11 8.83 5.18
CA GLU A 99 1.32 8.16 6.22
C GLU A 99 0.24 9.07 6.80
N VAL A 100 0.52 10.35 7.05
CA VAL A 100 -0.49 11.30 7.54
C VAL A 100 -1.61 11.47 6.52
N ILE A 101 -1.27 11.71 5.24
CA ILE A 101 -2.27 11.78 4.15
C ILE A 101 -3.09 10.49 4.09
N TRP A 102 -2.44 9.35 4.27
CA TRP A 102 -3.09 8.04 4.22
C TRP A 102 -4.09 7.86 5.35
N PHE A 103 -3.72 8.18 6.60
CA PHE A 103 -4.64 8.11 7.74
C PHE A 103 -5.83 9.07 7.57
N TYR A 104 -5.61 10.30 7.09
CA TYR A 104 -6.70 11.21 6.75
C TYR A 104 -7.59 10.65 5.63
N GLY A 105 -7.01 10.02 4.62
CA GLY A 105 -7.74 9.35 3.55
C GLY A 105 -8.65 8.23 4.05
N ILE A 106 -8.24 7.48 5.08
CA ILE A 106 -9.10 6.48 5.74
C ILE A 106 -10.27 7.14 6.45
N THR A 107 -10.00 8.21 7.20
CA THR A 107 -11.05 8.93 7.94
C THR A 107 -12.11 9.55 7.02
N PHE A 108 -11.73 10.04 5.84
CA PHE A 108 -12.67 10.69 4.92
C PHE A 108 -13.42 9.72 3.98
N CYS A 109 -12.78 8.67 3.47
CA CYS A 109 -13.41 7.75 2.52
C CYS A 109 -14.16 6.58 3.16
N GLY A 110 -14.00 6.37 4.47
CA GLY A 110 -14.56 5.23 5.19
C GLY A 110 -13.84 3.90 4.89
N PRO A 111 -13.96 2.90 5.78
CA PRO A 111 -13.07 1.73 5.78
C PRO A 111 -13.21 0.86 4.53
N LEU A 112 -14.42 0.67 4.00
CA LEU A 112 -14.65 -0.19 2.83
C LEU A 112 -14.01 0.37 1.55
N ARG A 113 -14.14 1.68 1.29
CA ARG A 113 -13.54 2.31 0.12
C ARG A 113 -12.02 2.37 0.24
N SER A 114 -11.52 2.67 1.43
CA SER A 114 -10.08 2.66 1.69
C SER A 114 -9.47 1.27 1.51
N ILE A 115 -10.16 0.19 1.92
CA ILE A 115 -9.69 -1.18 1.67
C ILE A 115 -9.65 -1.51 0.17
N LEU A 116 -10.68 -1.14 -0.59
CA LEU A 116 -10.73 -1.39 -2.04
C LEU A 116 -9.63 -0.65 -2.80
N VAL A 117 -9.43 0.64 -2.48
CA VAL A 117 -8.34 1.44 -3.08
C VAL A 117 -6.96 0.94 -2.60
N PHE A 118 -6.86 0.33 -1.42
CA PHE A 118 -5.59 -0.16 -0.85
C PHE A 118 -5.22 -1.59 -1.26
N GLU A 119 -6.19 -2.40 -1.69
CA GLU A 119 -5.97 -3.63 -2.45
C GLU A 119 -5.25 -3.31 -3.77
N GLN A 120 -5.50 -2.13 -4.35
CA GLN A 120 -4.75 -1.63 -5.50
C GLN A 120 -3.29 -1.40 -5.08
N SER A 121 -2.39 -2.28 -5.54
CA SER A 121 -0.96 -2.11 -5.26
C SER A 121 -0.43 -0.81 -5.88
N PRO A 122 0.41 -0.03 -5.18
CA PRO A 122 1.00 1.21 -5.71
C PRO A 122 1.83 0.96 -6.97
N SER A 123 2.32 -0.27 -7.16
CA SER A 123 3.00 -0.70 -8.38
C SER A 123 2.08 -0.67 -9.62
N VAL A 124 0.79 -0.96 -9.44
CA VAL A 124 -0.20 -0.91 -10.53
C VAL A 124 -0.49 0.52 -10.93
N ILE A 125 -0.59 1.43 -9.95
CA ILE A 125 -0.79 2.87 -10.18
C ILE A 125 0.43 3.46 -10.90
N MET A 126 1.64 3.12 -10.45
CA MET A 126 2.87 3.56 -11.10
C MET A 126 2.98 3.01 -12.53
N ALA A 127 2.64 1.74 -12.75
CA ALA A 127 2.62 1.13 -14.08
C ALA A 127 1.58 1.80 -15.00
N ALA A 128 0.41 2.18 -14.48
CA ALA A 128 -0.59 2.92 -15.22
C ALA A 128 -0.10 4.33 -15.59
N LEU A 129 0.49 5.05 -14.64
CA LEU A 129 1.05 6.39 -14.86
C LEU A 129 2.17 6.37 -15.92
N LEU A 130 3.08 5.40 -15.83
CA LEU A 130 4.14 5.20 -16.82
C LEU A 130 3.57 4.90 -18.22
N THR A 131 2.50 4.12 -18.28
CA THR A 131 1.82 3.79 -19.54
C THR A 131 1.11 5.01 -20.15
N LEU A 132 0.56 5.89 -19.32
CA LEU A 132 -0.07 7.15 -19.74
C LEU A 132 0.95 8.21 -20.19
N LEU A 133 2.03 8.42 -19.42
CA LEU A 133 3.02 9.46 -19.70
C LEU A 133 3.96 9.11 -20.85
N LYS A 134 4.35 7.83 -20.98
CA LYS A 134 5.34 7.39 -21.97
C LYS A 134 4.71 6.81 -23.24
N GLY A 135 3.40 6.59 -23.24
CA GLY A 135 2.71 5.83 -24.28
C GLY A 135 2.97 4.33 -24.17
N SER A 136 1.99 3.52 -24.55
CA SER A 136 2.07 2.07 -24.52
C SER A 136 2.48 1.48 -25.87
N ASN A 137 3.50 0.63 -25.89
CA ASN A 137 3.83 -0.20 -27.05
C ASN A 137 3.13 -1.58 -27.02
N SER A 138 2.27 -1.86 -26.03
CA SER A 138 1.64 -3.18 -25.86
C SER A 138 0.18 -3.08 -25.45
N SER A 139 -0.70 -3.77 -26.20
CA SER A 139 -2.15 -3.77 -26.01
C SER A 139 -2.59 -4.27 -24.62
N SER A 140 -1.81 -5.15 -23.98
CA SER A 140 -2.11 -5.67 -22.64
C SER A 140 -2.03 -4.59 -21.55
N LYS A 141 -1.05 -3.68 -21.64
CA LYS A 141 -0.85 -2.60 -20.66
C LYS A 141 -1.96 -1.55 -20.76
N THR A 142 -2.37 -1.17 -21.96
CA THR A 142 -3.49 -0.24 -22.19
C THR A 142 -4.82 -0.82 -21.70
N ARG A 143 -5.09 -2.11 -21.94
CA ARG A 143 -6.30 -2.78 -21.38
C ARG A 143 -6.32 -2.76 -19.86
N GLY A 144 -5.16 -3.00 -19.22
CA GLY A 144 -5.03 -2.90 -17.76
C GLY A 144 -5.32 -1.50 -17.23
N VAL A 145 -4.83 -0.45 -17.89
CA VAL A 145 -5.14 0.95 -17.53
C VAL A 145 -6.62 1.27 -17.70
N ILE A 146 -7.25 0.82 -18.79
CA ILE A 146 -8.68 1.04 -19.02
C ILE A 146 -9.52 0.35 -17.93
N ALA A 147 -9.20 -0.91 -17.60
CA ALA A 147 -9.88 -1.63 -16.52
C ALA A 147 -9.71 -0.95 -15.16
N LEU A 148 -8.52 -0.40 -14.89
CA LEU A 148 -8.26 0.38 -13.69
C LEU A 148 -9.12 1.65 -13.65
N MET A 149 -9.15 2.42 -14.75
CA MET A 149 -9.96 3.64 -14.83
C MET A 149 -11.46 3.34 -14.68
N LEU A 150 -11.94 2.25 -15.28
CA LEU A 150 -13.32 1.78 -15.12
C LEU A 150 -13.62 1.42 -13.66
N GLY A 151 -12.68 0.76 -12.96
CA GLY A 151 -12.80 0.45 -11.54
C GLY A 151 -12.92 1.71 -10.67
N TYR A 152 -12.03 2.69 -10.86
CA TYR A 152 -12.16 3.97 -10.15
C TYR A 152 -13.46 4.71 -10.48
N LEU A 153 -13.89 4.70 -11.74
CA LEU A 153 -15.15 5.30 -12.15
C LEU A 153 -16.35 4.61 -11.48
N SER A 154 -16.35 3.27 -11.40
CA SER A 154 -17.40 2.52 -10.69
C SER A 154 -17.46 2.85 -9.20
N LEU A 155 -16.29 3.05 -8.55
CA LEU A 155 -16.24 3.46 -7.15
C LEU A 155 -16.82 4.86 -6.94
N ILE A 156 -16.55 5.80 -7.84
CA ILE A 156 -17.11 7.16 -7.80
C ILE A 156 -18.62 7.13 -8.06
N LEU A 157 -19.08 6.34 -9.03
CA LEU A 157 -20.51 6.23 -9.35
C LEU A 157 -21.31 5.59 -8.20
N MET A 158 -20.74 4.57 -7.54
CA MET A 158 -21.35 3.92 -6.38
C MET A 158 -21.33 4.80 -5.12
N ASP A 159 -20.59 5.91 -5.13
CA ASP A 159 -20.58 6.94 -4.08
C ASP A 159 -21.75 7.95 -4.22
N SER A 160 -22.41 8.00 -5.39
CA SER A 160 -23.40 9.05 -5.66
C SER A 160 -24.69 8.95 -4.83
N ASP A 161 -24.87 7.91 -4.02
CA ASP A 161 -26.10 7.67 -3.24
C ASP A 161 -26.11 8.32 -1.84
N ALA A 162 -25.04 8.99 -1.41
CA ALA A 162 -25.00 9.67 -0.09
C ALA A 162 -25.69 11.06 -0.07
N THR A 163 -26.31 11.50 -1.17
CA THR A 163 -27.00 12.80 -1.24
C THR A 163 -28.52 12.73 -1.04
N VAL A 164 -29.08 11.56 -0.76
CA VAL A 164 -30.53 11.37 -0.49
C VAL A 164 -30.81 11.09 0.99
N GLU A 165 -30.22 11.86 1.92
CA GLU A 165 -30.70 11.84 3.33
C GLU A 165 -30.38 13.16 4.05
N SER A 166 -30.84 14.28 3.49
CA SER A 166 -30.90 15.57 4.19
C SER A 166 -32.25 16.27 4.03
N ASN A 167 -33.33 15.50 4.13
CA ASN A 167 -34.63 16.02 4.53
C ASN A 167 -35.32 14.95 5.37
N HIS A 168 -35.13 14.98 6.69
CA HIS A 168 -36.15 14.80 7.73
C HIS A 168 -35.52 14.86 9.13
#